data_AF-A0A0W0X071-F1
#
_entry.id   AF-A0A0W0X071-F1
#
_cell.length_a   1.000
_cell.length_b   1.000
_cell.length_c   1.000
_cell.angle_alpha   90.00
_cell.angle_beta   90.00
_cell.angle_gamma   90.00
#
_symmetry.space_group_name_H-M   'P 1'
#
loop_
_entity.id
_entity.type
_entity.pdbx_description
1 polymer ?
#
loop_
_entity_poly.entity_id
_entity_poly.type
_entity_poly.pdbx_seq_one_letter_code
_entity_poly.pdbx_strand_id
1 'polypeptide(L)'
;MNQQTIAKKDKFKTIDWLTEHFPAAFFKKASQVKPLKIGIFDDIIDFYERLDTPPFSKKTLREALNYYSASPAYLSCQKANVARVDLFGNEVDVVTDEQAKYAYQRYQQRYTDKKNKARI
;
A
#
# COMPACT_ATOMS: atom_id res chain seq x y z
N MET A 1 5.96 -3.34 28.92
CA MET A 1 6.27 -3.26 27.47
C MET A 1 4.97 -2.98 26.73
N ASN A 2 4.92 -1.96 25.87
CA ASN A 2 3.67 -1.42 25.33
C ASN A 2 3.27 -2.13 24.02
N GLN A 3 2.09 -2.77 23.99
CA GLN A 3 1.62 -3.59 22.85
C GLN A 3 1.53 -2.80 21.53
N GLN A 4 1.36 -1.48 21.61
CA GLN A 4 1.30 -0.57 20.46
C GLN A 4 2.63 -0.44 19.70
N THR A 5 3.78 -0.56 20.36
CA THR A 5 5.09 -0.44 19.69
C THR A 5 5.45 -1.71 18.92
N ILE A 6 5.02 -2.88 19.40
CA ILE A 6 5.20 -4.19 18.76
C ILE A 6 4.38 -4.25 17.45
N ALA A 7 3.09 -3.92 17.52
CA ALA A 7 2.21 -3.90 16.34
C ALA A 7 2.72 -2.96 15.22
N LYS A 8 3.28 -1.80 15.60
CA LYS A 8 3.89 -0.88 14.64
C LYS A 8 5.09 -1.49 13.91
N LYS A 9 5.93 -2.25 14.63
CA LYS A 9 7.11 -2.92 14.08
C LYS A 9 6.72 -4.05 13.12
N ASP A 10 5.69 -4.82 13.48
CA ASP A 10 5.25 -5.97 12.69
C ASP A 10 4.67 -5.54 11.34
N LYS A 11 3.90 -4.46 11.32
CA LYS A 11 3.37 -3.86 10.09
C LYS A 11 4.49 -3.46 9.10
N PHE A 12 5.58 -2.86 9.57
CA PHE A 12 6.70 -2.49 8.68
C PHE A 12 7.43 -3.72 8.15
N LYS A 13 7.66 -4.73 9.00
CA LYS A 13 8.21 -6.02 8.56
C LYS A 13 7.34 -6.69 7.51
N THR A 14 6.01 -6.59 7.61
CA THR A 14 5.11 -7.11 6.59
C THR A 14 5.25 -6.36 5.25
N ILE A 15 5.46 -5.04 5.26
CA ILE A 15 5.73 -4.29 4.03
C ILE A 15 7.09 -4.66 3.43
N ASP A 16 8.10 -4.89 4.27
CA ASP A 16 9.40 -5.39 3.82
C ASP A 16 9.24 -6.75 3.13
N TRP A 17 8.52 -7.68 3.75
CA TRP A 17 8.21 -8.98 3.17
C TRP A 17 7.46 -8.86 1.84
N LEU A 18 6.45 -7.99 1.74
CA LEU A 18 5.73 -7.73 0.49
C LEU A 18 6.66 -7.20 -0.62
N THR A 19 7.59 -6.31 -0.27
CA THR A 19 8.59 -5.78 -1.22
C THR A 19 9.53 -6.87 -1.71
N GLU A 20 9.93 -7.79 -0.82
CA GLU A 20 10.83 -8.89 -1.15
C GLU A 20 10.15 -9.96 -2.02
N HIS A 21 8.88 -10.28 -1.76
CA HIS A 21 8.15 -11.35 -2.47
C HIS A 21 7.48 -10.85 -3.75
N PHE A 22 7.09 -9.58 -3.80
CA PHE A 22 6.41 -8.97 -4.95
C PHE A 22 7.11 -7.67 -5.37
N PRO A 23 8.40 -7.74 -5.78
CA PRO A 23 9.22 -6.56 -6.08
C PRO A 23 8.76 -5.79 -7.33
N ALA A 24 7.87 -6.37 -8.12
CA ALA A 24 7.26 -5.72 -9.29
C ALA A 24 6.04 -4.85 -8.92
N ALA A 25 5.47 -5.04 -7.73
CA ALA A 25 4.25 -4.38 -7.27
C ALA A 25 4.51 -3.44 -6.07
N PHE A 26 5.34 -3.86 -5.11
CA PHE A 26 5.61 -3.12 -3.88
C PHE A 26 7.00 -2.50 -3.90
N PHE A 27 7.07 -1.20 -3.57
CA PHE A 27 8.31 -0.43 -3.64
C PHE A 27 8.53 0.39 -2.37
N LYS A 28 9.77 0.39 -1.86
CA LYS A 28 10.17 1.27 -0.75
C LYS A 28 10.47 2.70 -1.21
N LYS A 29 10.95 2.88 -2.45
CA LYS A 29 11.26 4.20 -3.01
C LYS A 29 9.99 4.85 -3.54
N ALA A 30 9.67 6.04 -3.04
CA ALA A 30 8.44 6.77 -3.39
C ALA A 30 8.26 6.98 -4.90
N SER A 31 9.34 7.21 -5.65
CA SER A 31 9.31 7.43 -7.10
C SER A 31 8.95 6.18 -7.91
N GLN A 32 9.01 5.00 -7.31
CA GLN A 32 8.73 3.72 -7.98
C GLN A 32 7.32 3.19 -7.65
N VAL A 33 6.63 3.76 -6.66
CA VAL A 33 5.31 3.29 -6.24
C VAL A 33 4.31 3.42 -7.38
N LYS A 34 3.56 2.35 -7.63
CA LYS A 34 2.55 2.26 -8.69
C LYS A 34 1.15 1.97 -8.11
N PRO A 35 0.07 2.33 -8.82
CA PRO A 35 -1.27 1.86 -8.49
C PRO A 35 -1.33 0.33 -8.50
N LEU A 36 -1.85 -0.28 -7.43
CA LEU A 36 -2.04 -1.73 -7.37
C LEU A 36 -3.39 -2.12 -7.98
N LYS A 37 -3.45 -3.35 -8.51
CA LYS A 37 -4.69 -4.02 -8.96
C LYS A 37 -5.77 -3.92 -7.89
N ILE A 38 -7.03 -3.70 -8.32
CA ILE A 38 -8.17 -3.82 -7.40
C ILE A 38 -8.32 -5.27 -6.95
N GLY A 39 -8.42 -5.50 -5.64
CA GLY A 39 -8.44 -6.86 -5.08
C GLY A 39 -7.06 -7.48 -4.86
N ILE A 40 -5.96 -6.71 -4.96
CA ILE A 40 -4.59 -7.21 -4.72
C ILE A 40 -4.42 -7.95 -3.37
N PHE A 41 -5.25 -7.63 -2.36
CA PHE A 41 -5.20 -8.34 -1.08
C PHE A 41 -5.51 -9.83 -1.23
N ASP A 42 -6.51 -10.18 -2.05
CA ASP A 42 -6.92 -11.57 -2.26
C ASP A 42 -5.83 -12.33 -3.02
N ASP A 43 -5.23 -11.70 -4.04
CA ASP A 43 -4.07 -12.26 -4.74
C ASP A 43 -2.89 -12.56 -3.76
N ILE A 44 -2.66 -11.68 -2.77
CA ILE A 44 -1.63 -11.90 -1.75
C ILE A 44 -2.02 -13.04 -0.82
N ILE A 45 -3.30 -13.15 -0.45
CA ILE A 45 -3.80 -14.22 0.41
C ILE A 45 -3.62 -15.57 -0.27
N ASP A 46 -3.93 -15.68 -1.56
CA ASP A 46 -3.76 -16.92 -2.33
C ASP A 46 -2.31 -17.41 -2.34
N PHE A 47 -1.34 -16.49 -2.40
CA PHE A 47 0.07 -16.83 -2.25
C PHE A 47 0.43 -17.17 -0.80
N TYR A 48 -0.02 -16.34 0.14
CA TYR A 48 0.29 -16.45 1.57
C TYR A 48 -0.22 -17.76 2.18
N GLU A 49 -1.38 -18.27 1.75
CA GLU A 49 -1.95 -19.53 2.23
C GLU A 49 -1.18 -20.77 1.77
N ARG A 50 -0.33 -20.63 0.74
CA ARG A 50 0.55 -21.71 0.25
C ARG A 50 1.87 -21.79 1.02
N LEU A 51 2.12 -20.88 1.95
CA LEU A 51 3.33 -20.89 2.77
C LEU A 51 3.19 -21.90 3.91
N ASP A 52 4.18 -22.78 4.06
CA ASP A 52 4.22 -23.72 5.18
C ASP A 52 4.30 -22.99 6.53
N THR A 53 4.97 -21.84 6.57
CA THR A 53 5.18 -21.03 7.78
C THR A 53 4.89 -19.56 7.52
N PRO A 54 3.63 -19.11 7.70
CA PRO A 54 3.28 -17.73 7.47
C PRO A 54 3.96 -16.78 8.47
N PRO A 55 4.68 -15.74 8.01
CA PRO A 55 5.55 -14.92 8.87
C PRO A 55 4.83 -13.88 9.75
N PHE A 56 3.53 -13.65 9.52
CA PHE A 56 2.68 -12.73 10.26
C PHE A 56 1.21 -13.12 10.04
N SER A 57 0.27 -12.59 10.82
CA SER A 57 -1.16 -12.88 10.65
C SER A 57 -1.80 -12.17 9.44
N LYS A 58 -2.91 -12.70 8.91
CA LYS A 58 -3.73 -12.03 7.88
C LYS A 58 -4.22 -10.63 8.32
N LYS A 59 -4.45 -10.44 9.61
CA LYS A 59 -4.81 -9.13 10.19
C LYS A 59 -3.64 -8.14 10.03
N THR A 60 -2.43 -8.56 10.39
CA THR A 60 -1.21 -7.75 10.23
C THR A 60 -0.96 -7.41 8.77
N LEU A 61 -1.19 -8.37 7.86
CA LEU A 61 -1.11 -8.15 6.41
C LEU A 61 -2.06 -7.04 5.94
N ARG A 62 -3.33 -7.11 6.37
CA ARG A 62 -4.32 -6.09 6.04
C ARG A 62 -3.95 -4.71 6.58
N GLU A 63 -3.46 -4.64 7.82
CA GLU A 63 -2.97 -3.39 8.42
C GLU A 63 -1.78 -2.80 7.67
N ALA A 64 -0.85 -3.65 7.21
CA ALA A 64 0.29 -3.25 6.41
C ALA A 64 -0.12 -2.70 5.05
N LEU A 65 -1.02 -3.40 4.35
CA LEU A 65 -1.52 -2.95 3.05
C LEU A 65 -2.30 -1.63 3.17
N ASN A 66 -3.16 -1.50 4.18
CA ASN A 66 -3.88 -0.25 4.47
C ASN A 66 -2.92 0.92 4.76
N TYR A 67 -1.81 0.65 5.43
CA TYR A 67 -0.80 1.67 5.69
C TYR A 67 -0.03 2.06 4.43
N TYR A 68 0.35 1.08 3.60
CA TYR A 68 1.03 1.31 2.33
C TYR A 68 0.15 2.13 1.37
N SER A 69 -1.12 1.74 1.21
CA SER A 69 -2.07 2.41 0.32
C SER A 69 -2.55 3.79 0.82
N ALA A 70 -2.37 4.08 2.11
CA ALA A 70 -2.63 5.40 2.68
C ALA A 70 -1.39 6.32 2.69
N SER A 71 -0.24 5.86 2.18
CA SER A 71 1.00 6.64 2.17
C SER A 71 0.95 7.82 1.18
N PRO A 72 1.74 8.89 1.40
CA PRO A 72 1.79 10.02 0.47
C PRO A 72 2.18 9.59 -0.95
N ALA A 73 3.20 8.73 -1.07
CA ALA A 73 3.69 8.23 -2.35
C ALA A 73 2.60 7.48 -3.12
N TYR A 74 1.91 6.55 -2.44
CA TYR A 74 0.85 5.77 -3.06
C TYR A 74 -0.33 6.65 -3.50
N LEU A 75 -0.82 7.55 -2.64
CA LEU A 75 -1.92 8.43 -3.02
C LEU A 75 -1.53 9.36 -4.18
N SER A 76 -0.26 9.80 -4.25
CA SER A 76 0.23 10.67 -5.34
C SER A 76 0.41 9.96 -6.68
N CYS A 77 0.60 8.63 -6.69
CA CYS A 77 0.76 7.86 -7.92
C CYS A 77 -0.58 7.48 -8.57
N GLN A 78 -1.71 7.64 -7.86
CA GLN A 78 -3.07 7.39 -8.37
C GLN A 78 -3.51 8.53 -9.31
N LYS A 79 -3.09 8.45 -10.58
CA LYS A 79 -3.45 9.43 -11.63
C LYS A 79 -4.29 8.76 -12.70
N ALA A 80 -5.21 9.51 -13.31
CA ALA A 80 -6.10 8.99 -14.35
C ALA A 80 -5.30 8.38 -15.51
N ASN A 81 -5.83 7.30 -16.08
CA ASN A 81 -5.25 6.53 -17.19
C ASN A 81 -3.89 5.88 -16.89
N VAL A 82 -3.42 5.88 -15.64
CA VAL A 82 -2.23 5.09 -15.25
C VAL A 82 -2.66 3.64 -15.03
N ALA A 83 -1.94 2.71 -15.67
CA ALA A 83 -2.13 1.28 -15.49
C ALA A 83 -1.83 0.85 -14.05
N ARG A 84 -2.71 0.04 -13.49
CA ARG A 84 -2.46 -0.70 -12.25
C ARG A 84 -1.62 -1.92 -12.56
N VAL A 85 -0.87 -2.36 -11.56
CA VAL A 85 -0.06 -3.58 -11.64
C VAL A 85 -0.58 -4.65 -10.70
N ASP A 86 -0.57 -5.90 -11.17
CA ASP A 86 -0.75 -7.09 -10.32
C ASP A 86 0.54 -7.39 -9.52
N LEU A 87 0.56 -8.50 -8.78
CA LEU A 87 1.71 -8.92 -7.95
C LEU A 87 3.00 -9.15 -8.75
N PHE A 88 2.88 -9.46 -10.04
CA PHE A 88 3.99 -9.80 -10.93
C PHE A 88 4.38 -8.62 -11.84
N GLY A 89 3.71 -7.48 -11.70
CA GLY A 89 4.00 -6.27 -12.45
C GLY A 89 3.27 -6.17 -13.78
N ASN A 90 2.36 -7.10 -14.09
CA ASN A 90 1.57 -7.03 -15.31
C ASN A 90 0.55 -5.90 -15.20
N GLU A 91 0.40 -5.14 -16.27
CA GLU A 91 -0.64 -4.13 -16.38
C GLU A 91 -2.02 -4.79 -16.47
N VAL A 92 -2.97 -4.26 -15.71
CA VAL A 92 -4.35 -4.78 -15.65
C VAL A 92 -5.35 -3.69 -16.05
N ASP A 93 -6.14 -3.19 -15.11
CA ASP A 93 -7.03 -2.05 -15.31
C ASP A 93 -6.30 -0.71 -15.11
N VAL A 94 -6.93 0.39 -15.53
CA VAL A 94 -6.41 1.75 -15.35
C VAL A 94 -7.13 2.46 -14.21
N VAL A 95 -6.45 3.41 -13.58
CA VAL A 95 -7.07 4.32 -12.62
C VAL A 95 -8.03 5.26 -13.36
N THR A 96 -9.29 5.31 -12.92
CA THR A 96 -10.29 6.23 -13.49
C THR A 96 -10.09 7.66 -12.99
N ASP A 97 -10.65 8.65 -13.70
CA ASP A 97 -10.63 10.05 -13.27
C ASP A 97 -11.21 10.25 -11.87
N GLU A 98 -12.31 9.57 -11.56
CA GLU A 98 -12.96 9.62 -10.25
C GLU A 98 -12.06 9.06 -9.14
N GLN A 99 -11.40 7.93 -9.40
CA GLN A 99 -10.47 7.32 -8.46
C GLN A 99 -9.24 8.20 -8.21
N ALA A 100 -8.69 8.81 -9.26
CA ALA A 100 -7.59 9.76 -9.14
C ALA A 100 -7.98 10.99 -8.32
N LYS A 101 -9.15 11.58 -8.59
CA LYS A 101 -9.70 12.69 -7.82
C LYS A 101 -9.89 12.32 -6.34
N TYR A 102 -10.43 11.14 -6.07
CA TYR A 102 -10.60 10.64 -4.71
C TYR A 102 -9.25 10.49 -3.99
N ALA A 103 -8.25 9.88 -4.63
CA ALA A 103 -6.92 9.71 -4.05
C ALA A 103 -6.26 11.06 -3.72
N TYR A 104 -6.40 12.05 -4.60
CA TYR A 104 -5.92 13.41 -4.37
C TYR A 104 -6.61 14.08 -3.17
N GLN A 105 -7.93 13.97 -3.05
CA GLN A 105 -8.66 14.50 -1.88
C GLN A 105 -8.19 13.85 -0.57
N ARG A 106 -7.96 12.53 -0.58
CA ARG A 106 -7.45 11.80 0.59
C ARG A 106 -6.02 12.24 0.95
N TYR A 107 -5.19 12.51 -0.05
CA TYR A 107 -3.85 13.07 0.16
C TYR A 107 -3.93 14.43 0.86
N GLN A 108 -4.77 15.34 0.35
CA GLN A 108 -4.94 16.69 0.91
C GLN A 108 -5.39 16.63 2.39
N GLN A 109 -6.46 15.89 2.66
CA GLN A 109 -7.01 15.72 4.01
C GLN A 109 -5.98 15.18 5.01
N ARG A 110 -5.14 14.25 4.57
CA ARG A 110 -4.22 13.53 5.45
C ARG A 110 -2.89 14.25 5.66
N TYR A 111 -2.37 14.91 4.64
CA TYR A 111 -0.99 15.39 4.59
C TYR A 111 -0.84 16.89 4.37
N THR A 112 -1.78 17.53 3.69
CA THR A 112 -1.74 18.99 3.50
C THR A 112 -2.30 19.71 4.72
N ASP A 113 -3.46 19.27 5.21
CA ASP A 113 -4.12 19.91 6.37
C ASP A 113 -3.30 19.72 7.66
N LYS A 114 -2.60 18.59 7.81
CA LYS A 114 -1.64 18.38 8.90
C LYS A 114 -0.43 19.31 8.83
N LYS A 115 0.03 19.66 7.62
CA LYS A 115 1.20 20.54 7.44
C LYS A 115 0.87 21.99 7.79
N ASN A 116 -0.39 22.41 7.61
CA ASN A 116 -0.88 23.70 8.06
C ASN A 116 -1.05 23.76 9.59
N LYS A 117 -1.54 22.67 10.22
CA LYS A 117 -1.68 22.58 11.68
C LYS A 117 -0.36 22.50 12.46
N ALA A 118 0.71 22.01 11.86
CA ALA A 118 2.04 21.89 12.49
C ALA A 118 2.93 23.12 12.29
N ARG A 119 2.46 24.13 11.54
CA ARG A 119 3.15 25.39 11.25
C ARG A 119 2.59 26.60 12.02
N ILE A 120 1.58 26.36 12.84
CA ILE A 120 0.96 27.32 13.77
C ILE A 120 1.29 26.83 15.18
#